data_AF-A0A955X412-F1
#
_entry.id   AF-A0A955X412-F1
#
_cell.length_a   1.000
_cell.length_b   1.000
_cell.length_c   1.000
_cell.angle_alpha   90.00
_cell.angle_beta   90.00
_cell.angle_gamma   90.00
#
_symmetry.space_group_name_H-M   'P 1'
#
loop_
_entity.id
_entity.type
_entity.pdbx_description
1 polymer ?
#
loop_
_entity_poly.entity_id
_entity_poly.type
_entity_poly.pdbx_seq_one_letter_code
_entity_poly.pdbx_strand_id
1 'polypeptide(L)'
;MAQAIEDLIASYLDQGRQAALKALERSIPSGAGVRAKSSVAIKARDELPAGGRRRPPAEIATVAERLYEVVRAQPGESMSRFAEQLGIQARDLHRPMLKLKSEGRVRSVGQRHLTRYFPAVGRRSRDS
;
A
#
# COMPACT_ATOMS: atom_id res chain seq x y z
N MET A 1 -17.99 21.10 -17.78
CA MET A 1 -17.22 19.83 -17.75
C MET A 1 -15.96 19.99 -16.89
N ALA A 2 -15.07 20.96 -17.18
CA ALA A 2 -13.88 21.22 -16.34
C ALA A 2 -14.21 21.56 -14.87
N GLN A 3 -15.19 22.42 -14.64
CA GLN A 3 -15.61 22.86 -13.29
C GLN A 3 -15.99 21.70 -12.35
N ALA A 4 -16.72 20.70 -12.86
CA ALA A 4 -17.17 19.57 -12.03
C ALA A 4 -16.02 18.65 -11.59
N ILE A 5 -14.93 18.61 -12.36
CA ILE A 5 -13.72 17.87 -12.02
C ILE A 5 -12.95 18.64 -10.94
N GLU A 6 -12.84 19.95 -11.08
CA GLU A 6 -12.19 20.83 -10.11
C GLU A 6 -12.90 20.78 -8.74
N ASP A 7 -14.24 20.83 -8.73
CA ASP A 7 -15.05 20.73 -7.51
C ASP A 7 -14.88 19.36 -6.82
N LEU A 8 -14.80 18.28 -7.61
CA LEU A 8 -14.58 16.94 -7.08
C LEU A 8 -13.18 16.78 -6.46
N ILE A 9 -12.14 17.33 -7.12
CA ILE A 9 -10.77 17.33 -6.62
C ILE A 9 -10.69 18.13 -5.32
N ALA A 10 -11.31 19.31 -5.25
CA ALA A 10 -11.36 20.13 -4.05
C ALA A 10 -12.00 19.37 -2.88
N SER A 11 -13.13 18.69 -3.13
CA SER A 11 -13.79 17.86 -2.12
C SER A 11 -12.90 16.73 -1.60
N TYR A 12 -12.15 16.07 -2.49
CA TYR A 12 -11.23 14.98 -2.11
C TYR A 12 -10.04 15.49 -1.27
N LEU A 13 -9.51 16.66 -1.61
CA LEU A 13 -8.42 17.29 -0.86
C LEU A 13 -8.88 17.71 0.55
N ASP A 14 -10.09 18.26 0.68
CA ASP A 14 -10.67 18.59 1.97
C ASP A 14 -10.89 17.35 2.85
N GLN A 15 -11.38 16.26 2.26
CA GLN A 15 -11.55 14.99 2.96
C GLN A 15 -10.20 14.44 3.45
N GLY A 16 -9.16 14.49 2.61
CA GLY A 16 -7.80 14.09 2.99
C GLY A 16 -7.23 14.94 4.13
N ARG A 17 -7.44 16.26 4.07
CA ARG A 17 -7.00 17.20 5.12
C ARG A 17 -7.72 16.93 6.44
N GLN A 18 -9.03 16.70 6.41
CA GLN A 18 -9.81 16.38 7.62
C GLN A 18 -9.38 15.05 8.25
N ALA A 19 -9.09 14.03 7.43
CA ALA A 19 -8.58 12.76 7.94
C ALA A 19 -7.22 12.92 8.65
N ALA A 20 -6.32 13.73 8.07
CA ALA A 20 -5.03 14.04 8.67
C ALA A 20 -5.17 14.81 10.00
N LEU A 21 -6.05 15.81 10.06
CA LEU A 21 -6.31 16.57 11.29
C LEU A 21 -6.89 15.69 12.40
N LYS A 22 -7.85 14.80 12.09
CA LYS A 22 -8.38 13.85 13.07
C LYS A 22 -7.33 12.87 13.60
N ALA A 23 -6.39 12.45 12.76
CA ALA A 23 -5.28 11.61 13.19
C ALA A 23 -4.34 12.36 14.14
N LEU A 24 -4.09 13.65 13.87
CA LEU A 24 -3.29 14.51 14.74
C LEU A 24 -3.98 14.74 16.10
N GLU A 25 -5.28 15.02 16.12
CA GLU A 25 -6.07 15.17 17.34
C GLU A 25 -6.01 13.90 18.21
N ARG A 26 -6.04 12.70 17.60
CA ARG A 26 -5.90 11.43 18.32
C ARG A 26 -4.49 11.17 18.85
N SER A 27 -3.48 11.78 18.23
CA SER A 27 -2.07 11.55 18.54
C SER A 27 -1.51 12.55 19.56
N ILE A 28 -2.20 13.66 19.84
CA ILE A 28 -1.77 14.62 20.84
C ILE A 28 -2.25 14.13 22.21
N PRO A 29 -1.38 13.60 23.09
CA PRO A 29 -1.78 13.27 24.44
C PRO A 29 -2.18 14.55 25.19
N SER A 30 -3.39 14.56 25.74
CA SER A 30 -3.84 15.64 26.62
C SER A 30 -3.13 15.49 27.97
N GLY A 31 -2.43 16.54 28.40
CA GLY A 31 -1.98 16.70 29.78
C GLY A 31 -0.47 16.86 29.97
N ALA A 32 -0.09 18.06 30.41
CA ALA A 32 1.24 18.38 30.92
C ALA A 32 1.47 17.76 32.31
N GLY A 33 2.67 17.18 32.51
CA GLY A 33 3.38 17.11 33.79
C GLY A 33 3.05 15.93 34.73
N VAL A 34 4.03 15.05 34.97
CA VAL A 34 4.77 14.88 36.25
C VAL A 34 5.97 13.95 35.97
N ARG A 35 7.18 14.41 36.30
CA ARG A 35 8.39 13.58 36.40
C ARG A 35 8.28 12.68 37.64
N ALA A 36 8.41 11.36 37.47
CA ALA A 36 8.92 10.46 38.50
C ALA A 36 9.61 9.27 37.82
N LYS A 37 10.72 8.86 38.42
CA LYS A 37 11.80 8.07 37.82
C LYS A 37 11.55 6.57 37.89
N SER A 38 12.31 5.86 37.04
CA SER A 38 12.78 4.48 37.19
C SER A 38 11.75 3.37 37.10
N SER A 39 11.59 2.85 35.89
CA SER A 39 11.95 1.46 35.54
C SER A 39 11.65 1.22 34.06
N VAL A 40 12.59 0.57 33.37
CA VAL A 40 12.56 0.20 31.94
C VAL A 40 12.64 1.38 30.95
N ALA A 41 13.87 1.73 30.56
CA ALA A 41 14.08 2.53 29.37
C ALA A 41 13.84 1.67 28.10
N ILE A 42 12.58 1.37 27.78
CA ILE A 42 12.21 1.19 26.37
C ILE A 42 12.06 2.59 25.80
N LYS A 43 13.13 3.09 25.19
CA LYS A 43 13.01 4.22 24.26
C LYS A 43 12.05 3.76 23.16
N ALA A 44 10.82 4.25 23.19
CA ALA A 44 9.99 4.34 22.00
C ALA A 44 10.63 5.37 21.07
N ARG A 45 11.72 4.94 20.42
CA ARG A 45 12.00 5.36 19.06
C ARG A 45 10.96 4.65 18.21
N ASP A 46 10.12 5.39 17.51
CA ASP A 46 9.50 4.92 16.27
C ASP A 46 10.12 5.81 15.18
N GLU A 47 11.45 5.77 15.08
CA GLU A 47 12.23 5.00 14.11
C GLU A 47 11.88 5.34 12.65
N LEU A 48 12.75 6.16 12.08
CA LEU A 48 13.24 6.09 10.69
C LEU A 48 12.88 4.77 10.00
N PRO A 49 12.53 4.77 8.69
CA PRO A 49 12.13 3.56 7.97
C PRO A 49 13.32 2.63 7.76
N ALA A 50 13.67 1.89 8.81
CA ALA A 50 14.69 0.87 8.84
C ALA A 50 14.09 -0.44 8.34
N GLY A 51 14.80 -1.09 7.42
CA GLY A 51 14.35 -2.30 6.77
C GLY A 51 13.93 -3.41 7.75
N GLY A 52 13.02 -4.26 7.29
CA GLY A 52 12.92 -5.63 7.78
C GLY A 52 11.82 -5.93 8.79
N ARG A 53 10.83 -5.06 9.03
CA ARG A 53 9.58 -5.53 9.66
C ARG A 53 8.82 -6.34 8.62
N ARG A 54 8.93 -7.67 8.68
CA ARG A 54 8.14 -8.58 7.84
C ARG A 54 6.66 -8.22 8.07
N ARG A 55 6.03 -7.55 7.10
CA ARG A 55 4.59 -7.27 7.15
C ARG A 55 3.86 -8.57 7.50
N PRO A 56 2.94 -8.56 8.48
CA PRO A 56 2.23 -9.75 8.87
C PRO A 56 1.46 -10.31 7.65
N PRO A 57 1.31 -11.64 7.55
CA PRO A 57 0.79 -12.30 6.35
C PRO A 57 -0.63 -11.84 5.99
N ALA A 58 -1.44 -11.45 6.98
CA ALA A 58 -2.78 -10.90 6.78
C ALA A 58 -2.74 -9.54 6.05
N GLU A 59 -1.85 -8.64 6.42
CA GLU A 59 -1.69 -7.35 5.74
C GLU A 59 -1.23 -7.53 4.28
N ILE A 60 -0.35 -8.49 4.03
CA ILE A 60 0.09 -8.83 2.66
C ILE A 60 -1.10 -9.32 1.83
N ALA A 61 -2.00 -10.12 2.41
CA ALA A 61 -3.20 -10.59 1.72
C ALA A 61 -4.14 -9.44 1.36
N THR A 62 -4.41 -8.52 2.29
CA THR A 62 -5.24 -7.34 2.02
C THR A 62 -4.66 -6.46 0.92
N VAL A 63 -3.34 -6.23 0.93
CA VAL A 63 -2.66 -5.47 -0.12
C VAL A 63 -2.67 -6.24 -1.45
N ALA A 64 -2.55 -7.57 -1.43
CA ALA A 64 -2.63 -8.39 -2.64
C ALA A 64 -4.01 -8.32 -3.30
N GLU A 65 -5.10 -8.35 -2.53
CA GLU A 65 -6.44 -8.20 -3.10
C GLU A 65 -6.64 -6.83 -3.76
N ARG A 66 -6.24 -5.75 -3.08
CA ARG A 66 -6.30 -4.39 -3.66
C ARG A 66 -5.46 -4.26 -4.93
N LEU A 67 -4.25 -4.82 -4.91
CA LEU A 67 -3.37 -4.87 -6.08
C LEU A 67 -4.00 -5.65 -7.23
N TYR A 68 -4.65 -6.77 -6.95
CA TYR A 68 -5.30 -7.57 -7.97
C TYR A 68 -6.44 -6.83 -8.66
N GLU A 69 -7.28 -6.12 -7.91
CA GLU A 69 -8.35 -5.29 -8.47
C GLU A 69 -7.79 -4.19 -9.39
N VAL A 70 -6.70 -3.55 -8.99
CA VAL A 70 -6.00 -2.56 -9.83
C VAL A 70 -5.42 -3.20 -11.10
N VAL A 71 -4.78 -4.37 -10.99
CA VAL A 71 -4.24 -5.10 -12.16
C VAL A 71 -5.35 -5.53 -13.13
N ARG A 72 -6.55 -5.85 -12.62
CA ARG A 72 -7.73 -6.14 -13.45
C ARG A 72 -8.27 -4.90 -14.14
N ALA A 73 -8.30 -3.77 -13.44
CA ALA A 73 -8.77 -2.51 -14.00
C ALA A 73 -7.81 -1.96 -15.06
N GLN A 74 -6.51 -2.12 -14.86
CA GLN A 74 -5.45 -1.60 -15.73
C GLN A 74 -4.40 -2.68 -16.03
N PRO A 75 -4.73 -3.64 -16.92
CA PRO A 75 -3.78 -4.66 -17.31
C PRO A 75 -2.66 -4.09 -18.16
N GLY A 76 -1.47 -4.68 -18.05
CA GLY A 76 -0.31 -4.32 -18.87
C GLY A 76 0.50 -3.16 -18.32
N GLU A 77 0.33 -2.83 -17.04
CA GLU A 77 1.06 -1.75 -16.37
C GLU A 77 2.28 -2.23 -15.57
N SER A 78 3.15 -1.27 -15.23
CA SER A 78 4.37 -1.51 -14.47
C SER A 78 4.15 -1.49 -12.94
N MET A 79 5.10 -2.05 -12.18
CA MET A 79 5.02 -2.04 -10.71
C MET A 79 4.99 -0.61 -10.13
N SER A 80 5.70 0.34 -10.75
CA SER A 80 5.74 1.73 -10.29
C SER A 80 4.38 2.41 -10.44
N ARG A 81 3.71 2.21 -11.59
CA ARG A 81 2.35 2.71 -11.84
C ARG A 81 1.35 2.17 -10.80
N PHE A 82 1.41 0.88 -10.49
CA PHE A 82 0.56 0.30 -9.45
C PHE A 82 0.87 0.84 -8.05
N ALA A 83 2.14 1.09 -7.75
CA ALA A 83 2.57 1.71 -6.49
C ALA A 83 1.99 3.12 -6.33
N GLU A 84 2.10 3.95 -7.37
CA GLU A 84 1.51 5.28 -7.42
C GLU A 84 0.00 5.24 -7.19
N GLN A 85 -0.71 4.35 -7.88
CA GLN A 85 -2.15 4.22 -7.77
C GLN A 85 -2.61 3.73 -6.39
N LEU A 86 -1.82 2.90 -5.72
CA LEU A 86 -2.12 2.39 -4.38
C LEU A 86 -1.56 3.27 -3.26
N GLY A 87 -0.81 4.33 -3.58
CA GLY A 87 -0.17 5.21 -2.61
C GLY A 87 0.89 4.52 -1.74
N ILE A 88 1.55 3.47 -2.26
CA ILE A 88 2.57 2.69 -1.55
C ILE A 88 3.85 2.56 -2.37
N GLN A 89 4.97 2.26 -1.72
CA GLN A 89 6.25 2.14 -2.41
C GLN A 89 6.31 0.88 -3.30
N ALA A 90 6.98 0.95 -4.44
CA ALA A 90 7.12 -0.18 -5.35
C ALA A 90 7.82 -1.41 -4.73
N ARG A 91 8.81 -1.18 -3.84
CA ARG A 91 9.45 -2.26 -3.05
C ARG A 91 8.45 -3.01 -2.18
N ASP A 92 7.42 -2.32 -1.73
CA ASP A 92 6.43 -2.84 -0.81
C ASP A 92 5.35 -3.69 -1.51
N LEU A 93 5.28 -3.60 -2.84
CA LEU A 93 4.43 -4.43 -3.70
C LEU A 93 5.04 -5.76 -4.10
N HIS A 94 6.36 -5.95 -3.89
CA HIS A 94 7.03 -7.16 -4.36
C HIS A 94 6.45 -8.45 -3.75
N ARG A 95 6.23 -8.48 -2.43
CA ARG A 95 5.67 -9.67 -1.75
C ARG A 95 4.20 -9.93 -2.10
N PRO A 96 3.30 -8.91 -2.08
CA PRO A 96 1.94 -9.08 -2.57
C PRO A 96 1.88 -9.59 -4.02
N MET A 97 2.69 -9.03 -4.93
CA MET A 97 2.71 -9.48 -6.33
C MET A 97 3.22 -10.92 -6.46
N LEU A 98 4.26 -11.29 -5.70
CA LEU A 98 4.77 -12.67 -5.69
C LEU A 98 3.69 -13.66 -5.24
N LYS A 99 2.91 -13.31 -4.22
CA LYS A 99 1.76 -14.10 -3.77
C LYS A 99 0.72 -14.29 -4.87
N LEU A 100 0.32 -13.20 -5.55
CA LEU A 100 -0.63 -13.27 -6.66
C LEU A 100 -0.10 -14.11 -7.84
N LYS A 101 1.21 -14.07 -8.10
CA LYS A 101 1.85 -14.93 -9.10
C LYS A 101 1.86 -16.40 -8.68
N SER A 102 2.16 -16.69 -7.41
CA SER A 102 2.14 -18.08 -6.90
C SER A 102 0.73 -18.68 -6.88
N GLU A 103 -0.30 -17.84 -6.65
CA GLU A 103 -1.72 -18.23 -6.76
C GLU A 103 -2.19 -18.36 -8.21
N GLY A 104 -1.35 -18.05 -9.19
CA GLY A 104 -1.72 -18.11 -10.62
C GLY A 104 -2.74 -17.04 -11.04
N ARG A 105 -2.93 -15.98 -10.23
CA ARG A 105 -3.88 -14.90 -10.50
C ARG A 105 -3.31 -13.78 -11.36
N VAL A 106 -1.99 -13.61 -11.38
CA VAL A 106 -1.29 -12.58 -12.16
C VAL A 106 -0.12 -13.20 -12.92
N ARG A 107 0.09 -12.76 -14.16
CA ARG A 107 1.27 -13.07 -14.98
C ARG A 107 2.07 -11.81 -15.30
N SER A 108 3.36 -11.99 -15.52
CA SER A 108 4.26 -10.91 -15.93
C SER A 108 4.79 -11.18 -17.33
N VAL A 109 4.83 -10.16 -18.19
CA VAL A 109 5.38 -10.20 -19.55
C VAL A 109 6.50 -9.17 -19.66
N GLY A 110 7.55 -9.47 -20.42
CA GLY A 110 8.72 -8.60 -20.56
C GLY A 110 9.82 -8.90 -19.54
N GLN A 111 10.89 -8.09 -19.56
CA GLN A 111 12.07 -8.29 -18.73
C GLN A 111 12.52 -6.99 -18.08
N ARG A 112 13.09 -7.09 -16.87
CA ARG A 112 13.64 -5.95 -16.10
C ARG A 112 12.63 -4.79 -16.00
N HIS A 113 12.99 -3.60 -16.50
CA HIS A 113 12.15 -2.39 -16.44
C HIS A 113 10.97 -2.42 -17.45
N LEU A 114 11.02 -3.31 -18.45
CA LEU A 114 9.93 -3.51 -19.42
C LEU A 114 8.88 -4.52 -18.91
N THR A 115 9.01 -5.00 -17.68
CA THR A 115 8.03 -5.93 -17.10
C THR A 115 6.67 -5.25 -16.97
N ARG A 116 5.63 -5.92 -17.48
CA ARG A 116 4.22 -5.52 -17.39
C ARG A 116 3.40 -6.66 -16.80
N TYR A 117 2.43 -6.33 -15.95
CA TYR A 117 1.62 -7.33 -15.25
C TYR A 117 0.21 -7.40 -15.80
N PHE A 118 -0.32 -8.61 -15.90
CA PHE A 118 -1.63 -8.90 -16.46
C PHE A 118 -2.38 -9.87 -15.55
N PRO A 119 -3.72 -9.77 -15.44
CA PRO A 119 -4.51 -10.78 -14.76
C PRO A 119 -4.40 -12.10 -15.55
N ALA A 120 -4.15 -13.19 -14.83
CA ALA A 120 -4.18 -14.54 -15.37
C ALA A 120 -5.62 -15.05 -15.29
N VAL A 121 -6.47 -14.57 -16.20
CA VAL A 121 -7.81 -15.11 -16.42
C VAL A 121 -7.68 -16.49 -17.09
N GLY A 122 -7.83 -17.56 -16.32
CA GLY A 122 -8.29 -18.85 -16.84
C GLY A 122 -7.38 -19.61 -17.81
N ARG A 123 -6.10 -19.80 -17.49
CA ARG A 123 -5.50 -21.11 -17.80
C ARG A 123 -5.41 -21.88 -16.50
N ARG A 124 -6.26 -22.91 -16.35
CA ARG A 124 -6.04 -23.97 -15.38
C ARG A 124 -4.57 -24.39 -15.51
N SER A 125 -3.85 -24.41 -14.40
CA SER A 125 -2.55 -25.04 -14.28
C SER A 125 -2.63 -26.39 -14.99
N ARG A 126 -1.87 -26.56 -16.08
CA ARG A 126 -1.71 -27.88 -16.67
C ARG A 126 -0.70 -28.60 -15.78
N ASP A 127 -1.24 -29.42 -14.91
CA ASP A 127 -0.58 -30.54 -14.25
C ASP A 127 0.40 -31.23 -15.22
N SER A 128 1.65 -31.39 -14.81
CA SER A 128 2.65 -32.32 -15.33
C SER A 128 3.80 -32.42 -14.32
#